data_AF-A0A293M756-F1
#
_entry.id   AF-A0A293M756-F1
#
_cell.length_a   1.000
_cell.length_b   1.000
_cell.length_c   1.000
_cell.angle_alpha   90.00
_cell.angle_beta   90.00
_cell.angle_gamma   90.00
#
_symmetry.space_group_name_H-M   'P 1'
#
loop_
_entity.id
_entity.type
_entity.pdbx_description
1 polymer ?
#
loop_
_entity_poly.entity_id
_entity_poly.type
_entity_poly.pdbx_seq_one_letter_code
_entity_poly.pdbx_strand_id
1 'polypeptide(L)'
;MVNREYGGIVPYEHFYISAVTYKVDVQLDYIQWMQSSRTQRNNKVYFCDYPFVFNAQAKTIILQIDSQIQMQQAMETACQQTFASLILPVVPPSNPYLVLYVGRQNIVNDTLNQLADQSASDLKKPLKVQFHGEEAVDAGGVRKEFFLLLLKEILDPKYGMFTEYPESRCIWFNTQSFEEDAMLYYLIGIVCGLAIYNFTIIALPFPLALYKKLLKQQTRLMDLRGLSPTLAKGLQDLLDYPGDDLESVFCLTFEVNVEHYGTVQNHELKAGGRSIKVTKENRQEYVDLYVDFILNTSVQRCFSAFADGFYKVCTSKVLDLFHAQELMILVVGSENYDWNELEKNAEYKNEYHRNHPTIRAFWRVFHGLDYEDKKKFLLFLTGSDRIRCSMVSTTKTRKNSYCFSQDLSAYPLWA
;
A
#
# COMPACT_ATOMS: atom_id res chain seq x y z
N MET A 1 9.42 -19.86 -6.92
CA MET A 1 9.80 -21.13 -7.60
C MET A 1 11.07 -21.64 -6.92
N VAL A 2 11.13 -22.91 -6.56
CA VAL A 2 12.27 -23.49 -5.81
C VAL A 2 13.36 -23.90 -6.81
N ASN A 3 14.59 -23.45 -6.59
CA ASN A 3 15.74 -23.98 -7.32
C ASN A 3 16.08 -25.35 -6.72
N ARG A 4 15.86 -26.42 -7.49
CA ARG A 4 16.08 -27.81 -7.07
C ARG A 4 17.56 -28.13 -6.81
N GLU A 5 18.50 -27.36 -7.34
CA GLU A 5 19.94 -27.58 -7.16
C GLU A 5 20.50 -26.91 -5.89
N TYR A 6 19.87 -25.85 -5.40
CA TYR A 6 20.41 -25.05 -4.27
C TYR A 6 19.56 -25.11 -2.99
N GLY A 7 18.49 -25.93 -2.96
CA GLY A 7 17.65 -26.11 -1.77
C GLY A 7 16.95 -24.84 -1.27
N GLY A 8 16.98 -23.75 -2.05
CA GLY A 8 16.53 -22.42 -1.66
C GLY A 8 15.48 -21.83 -2.58
N ILE A 9 14.69 -20.90 -2.04
CA ILE A 9 13.77 -20.06 -2.81
C ILE A 9 14.60 -18.95 -3.47
N VAL A 10 14.60 -18.89 -4.80
CA VAL A 10 15.25 -17.79 -5.53
C VAL A 10 14.44 -16.51 -5.30
N PRO A 11 15.08 -15.38 -4.92
CA PRO A 11 14.40 -14.09 -4.84
C PRO A 11 13.69 -13.76 -6.15
N TYR A 12 12.44 -13.31 -6.06
CA TYR A 12 11.62 -13.04 -7.24
C TYR A 12 12.20 -11.92 -8.12
N GLU A 13 12.97 -11.01 -7.52
CA GLU A 13 13.67 -9.91 -8.22
C GLU A 13 14.67 -10.40 -9.27
N HIS A 14 15.23 -11.61 -9.11
CA HIS A 14 16.14 -12.20 -10.10
C HIS A 14 15.44 -12.60 -11.41
N PHE A 15 14.12 -12.67 -11.40
CA PHE A 15 13.34 -12.99 -12.60
C PHE A 15 12.94 -11.73 -13.39
N TYR A 16 13.23 -10.53 -12.87
CA TYR A 16 12.97 -9.29 -13.57
C TYR A 16 13.84 -9.17 -14.82
N ILE A 17 13.19 -8.86 -15.94
CA ILE A 17 13.86 -8.58 -17.20
C ILE A 17 13.77 -7.08 -17.43
N SER A 18 14.81 -6.35 -17.03
CA SER A 18 14.89 -4.88 -17.20
C SER A 18 14.69 -4.44 -18.65
N ALA A 19 15.04 -5.31 -19.62
CA ALA A 19 14.81 -5.09 -21.04
C ALA A 19 13.35 -4.93 -21.45
N VAL A 20 12.41 -5.52 -20.70
CA VAL A 20 10.98 -5.46 -21.02
C VAL A 20 10.49 -4.01 -21.00
N THR A 21 10.93 -3.20 -20.03
CA THR A 21 10.48 -1.81 -19.87
C THR A 21 10.84 -0.90 -21.05
N TYR A 22 11.90 -1.21 -21.83
CA TYR A 22 12.32 -0.39 -22.97
C TYR A 22 12.25 -1.09 -24.34
N LYS A 23 12.05 -2.41 -24.39
CA LYS A 23 11.88 -3.16 -25.64
C LYS A 23 10.42 -3.52 -25.93
N VAL A 24 9.57 -3.54 -24.91
CA VAL A 24 8.14 -3.85 -25.03
C VAL A 24 7.35 -2.58 -24.74
N ASP A 25 6.36 -2.31 -25.58
CA ASP A 25 5.33 -1.33 -25.24
C ASP A 25 4.41 -1.95 -24.17
N VAL A 26 4.83 -1.81 -22.92
CA VAL A 26 4.11 -2.36 -21.75
C VAL A 26 2.67 -1.82 -21.68
N GLN A 27 2.45 -0.59 -22.16
CA GLN A 27 1.12 0.01 -22.21
C GLN A 27 0.22 -0.72 -23.21
N LEU A 28 0.71 -0.91 -24.43
CA LEU A 28 -0.03 -1.58 -25.48
C LEU A 28 -0.29 -3.06 -25.12
N ASP A 29 0.71 -3.76 -24.56
CA ASP A 29 0.57 -5.15 -24.11
C ASP A 29 -0.54 -5.29 -23.08
N TYR A 30 -0.56 -4.41 -22.06
CA TYR A 30 -1.58 -4.42 -21.02
C TYR A 30 -2.99 -4.14 -21.54
N ILE A 31 -3.15 -3.10 -22.38
CA ILE A 31 -4.47 -2.74 -22.95
C ILE A 31 -5.03 -3.91 -23.76
N GLN A 32 -4.21 -4.52 -24.61
CA GLN A 32 -4.63 -5.65 -25.42
C GLN A 32 -4.93 -6.88 -24.56
N TRP A 33 -4.12 -7.15 -23.53
CA TRP A 33 -4.36 -8.24 -22.59
C TRP A 33 -5.68 -8.07 -21.84
N MET A 34 -5.97 -6.85 -21.35
CA MET A 34 -7.20 -6.53 -20.64
C MET A 34 -8.45 -6.73 -21.52
N GLN A 35 -8.39 -6.30 -22.79
CA GLN A 35 -9.50 -6.40 -23.74
C GLN A 35 -9.64 -7.79 -24.36
N SER A 36 -8.60 -8.62 -24.31
CA SER A 36 -8.60 -9.95 -24.91
C SER A 36 -9.54 -10.91 -24.20
N SER A 37 -10.38 -11.60 -25.00
CA SER A 37 -11.19 -12.71 -24.52
C SER A 37 -10.31 -13.93 -24.19
N ARG A 38 -10.82 -14.85 -23.37
CA ARG A 38 -10.11 -16.10 -23.03
C ARG A 38 -9.64 -16.90 -24.25
N THR A 39 -10.42 -16.91 -25.34
CA THR A 39 -10.05 -17.60 -26.58
C THR A 39 -8.95 -16.88 -27.36
N GLN A 40 -8.88 -15.55 -27.30
CA GLN A 40 -7.82 -14.77 -27.95
C GLN A 40 -6.47 -14.88 -27.23
N ARG A 41 -6.46 -15.06 -25.90
CA ARG A 41 -5.23 -15.29 -25.12
C ARG A 41 -4.53 -16.60 -25.44
N ASN A 42 -5.25 -17.60 -25.95
CA ASN A 42 -4.62 -18.88 -26.35
C ASN A 42 -3.81 -18.76 -27.65
N ASN A 43 -4.08 -17.75 -28.47
CA ASN A 43 -3.44 -17.59 -29.79
C ASN A 43 -2.38 -16.47 -29.82
N LYS A 44 -2.23 -15.71 -28.74
CA LYS A 44 -1.27 -14.60 -28.64
C LYS A 44 -0.70 -14.53 -27.23
N VAL A 45 0.62 -14.42 -27.15
CA VAL A 45 1.34 -14.26 -25.89
C VAL A 45 1.30 -12.79 -25.46
N TYR A 46 0.91 -12.54 -24.21
CA TYR A 46 1.03 -11.24 -23.56
C TYR A 46 2.05 -11.34 -22.42
N PHE A 47 2.86 -10.30 -22.23
CA PHE A 47 3.78 -10.27 -21.08
C PHE A 47 3.02 -10.20 -19.75
N CYS A 48 1.81 -9.64 -19.75
CA CYS A 48 0.90 -9.65 -18.59
C CYS A 48 0.51 -11.06 -18.09
N ASP A 49 0.65 -12.12 -18.91
CA ASP A 49 0.47 -13.50 -18.44
C ASP A 49 1.68 -14.01 -17.62
N TYR A 50 2.81 -13.30 -17.67
CA TYR A 50 4.06 -13.64 -16.98
C TYR A 50 4.52 -12.48 -16.08
N PRO A 51 3.73 -12.06 -15.08
CA PRO A 51 3.98 -10.83 -14.31
C PRO A 51 5.34 -10.79 -13.59
N PHE A 52 5.97 -11.94 -13.36
CA PHE A 52 7.29 -12.05 -12.74
C PHE A 52 8.42 -11.46 -13.58
N VAL A 53 8.22 -11.24 -14.89
CA VAL A 53 9.24 -10.65 -15.78
C VAL A 53 9.32 -9.12 -15.63
N PHE A 54 8.26 -8.48 -15.15
CA PHE A 54 8.21 -7.04 -14.97
C PHE A 54 8.90 -6.64 -13.67
N ASN A 55 9.78 -5.64 -13.74
CA ASN A 55 10.27 -4.97 -12.55
C ASN A 55 9.18 -4.05 -11.96
N ALA A 56 9.44 -3.54 -10.75
CA ALA A 56 8.49 -2.68 -10.05
C ALA A 56 8.14 -1.38 -10.82
N GLN A 57 9.05 -0.85 -11.63
CA GLN A 57 8.80 0.30 -12.50
C GLN A 57 7.75 -0.01 -13.59
N ALA A 58 7.92 -1.12 -14.32
CA ALA A 58 6.97 -1.55 -15.35
C ALA A 58 5.58 -1.81 -14.75
N LYS A 59 5.51 -2.48 -13.59
CA LYS A 59 4.22 -2.71 -12.90
C LYS A 59 3.57 -1.41 -12.44
N THR A 60 4.35 -0.43 -11.98
CA THR A 60 3.84 0.91 -11.65
C THR A 60 3.22 1.59 -12.88
N ILE A 61 3.87 1.50 -14.05
CA ILE A 61 3.34 2.02 -15.31
C ILE A 61 2.02 1.32 -15.67
N ILE A 62 1.97 -0.01 -15.58
CA ILE A 62 0.75 -0.79 -15.85
C ILE A 62 -0.42 -0.34 -14.97
N LEU A 63 -0.19 -0.20 -13.66
CA LEU A 63 -1.21 0.27 -12.73
C LEU A 63 -1.67 1.71 -13.02
N GLN A 64 -0.75 2.57 -13.44
CA GLN A 64 -1.06 3.93 -13.87
C GLN A 64 -2.02 3.95 -15.05
N ILE A 65 -1.74 3.11 -16.05
CA ILE A 65 -2.58 2.99 -17.24
C ILE A 65 -3.94 2.41 -16.89
N ASP A 66 -3.99 1.34 -16.10
CA ASP A 66 -5.26 0.74 -15.64
C ASP A 66 -6.15 1.76 -14.95
N SER A 67 -5.59 2.51 -13.98
CA SER A 67 -6.38 3.50 -13.23
C SER A 67 -6.83 4.65 -14.14
N GLN A 68 -5.98 5.13 -15.06
CA GLN A 68 -6.34 6.19 -16.01
C GLN A 68 -7.47 5.75 -16.95
N ILE A 69 -7.43 4.52 -17.46
CA ILE A 69 -8.51 3.97 -18.31
C ILE A 69 -9.81 3.91 -17.52
N GLN A 70 -9.78 3.39 -16.29
CA GLN A 70 -10.96 3.32 -15.44
C GLN A 70 -11.51 4.72 -15.08
N MET A 71 -10.64 5.70 -14.81
CA MET A 71 -11.02 7.09 -14.54
C MET A 71 -11.71 7.71 -15.74
N GLN A 72 -11.16 7.52 -16.94
CA GLN A 72 -11.74 8.05 -18.18
C GLN A 72 -13.11 7.43 -18.43
N GLN A 73 -13.27 6.11 -18.26
CA GLN A 73 -14.56 5.43 -18.42
C GLN A 73 -15.61 5.91 -17.42
N ALA A 74 -15.23 6.09 -16.14
CA ALA A 74 -16.11 6.61 -15.11
C ALA A 74 -16.55 8.06 -15.40
N MET A 75 -15.61 8.89 -15.87
CA MET A 75 -15.88 10.27 -16.27
C MET A 75 -16.83 10.35 -17.48
N GLU A 76 -16.57 9.58 -18.52
CA GLU A 76 -17.41 9.50 -19.72
C GLU A 76 -18.83 9.05 -19.37
N THR A 77 -18.97 8.04 -18.50
CA THR A 77 -20.28 7.56 -18.03
C THR A 77 -21.04 8.65 -17.28
N ALA A 78 -20.38 9.41 -16.40
CA ALA A 78 -20.99 10.52 -15.68
C ALA A 78 -21.40 11.69 -16.59
N CYS A 79 -20.58 12.01 -17.60
CA CYS A 79 -20.92 12.99 -18.62
C CYS A 79 -22.14 12.56 -19.45
N GLN A 80 -22.21 11.28 -19.84
CA GLN A 80 -23.35 10.72 -20.56
C GLN A 80 -24.63 10.77 -19.71
N GLN A 81 -24.55 10.43 -18.41
CA GLN A 81 -25.68 10.55 -17.48
C GLN A 81 -26.15 12.01 -17.36
N THR A 82 -25.22 12.96 -17.23
CA THR A 82 -25.54 14.38 -17.18
C THR A 82 -26.20 14.86 -18.47
N PHE A 83 -25.70 14.44 -19.64
CA PHE A 83 -26.34 14.76 -20.91
C PHE A 83 -27.75 14.15 -21.01
N ALA A 84 -27.94 12.90 -20.57
CA ALA A 84 -29.24 12.26 -20.53
C ALA A 84 -30.23 12.99 -19.60
N SER A 85 -29.77 13.53 -18.46
CA SER A 85 -30.61 14.31 -17.53
C SER A 85 -31.21 15.58 -18.15
N LEU A 86 -30.56 16.15 -19.18
CA LEU A 86 -31.08 17.31 -19.91
C LEU A 86 -32.29 16.95 -20.80
N ILE A 87 -32.41 15.68 -21.18
CA ILE A 87 -33.46 15.17 -22.07
C ILE A 87 -34.54 14.44 -21.26
N LEU A 88 -34.17 13.74 -20.18
CA LEU A 88 -35.04 12.90 -19.36
C LEU A 88 -34.99 13.33 -17.87
N PRO A 89 -36.02 14.01 -17.34
CA PRO A 89 -36.03 14.56 -15.98
C PRO A 89 -35.91 13.53 -14.84
N VAL A 90 -36.14 12.25 -15.12
CA VAL A 90 -36.05 11.15 -14.12
C VAL A 90 -34.60 10.72 -13.87
N VAL A 91 -33.67 11.04 -14.78
CA VAL A 91 -32.25 10.70 -14.63
C VAL A 91 -31.54 11.84 -13.90
N PRO A 92 -30.97 11.63 -12.70
CA PRO A 92 -30.23 12.67 -12.01
C PRO A 92 -28.89 12.96 -12.72
N PRO A 93 -28.42 14.22 -12.71
CA PRO A 93 -27.09 14.56 -13.21
C PRO A 93 -26.00 13.92 -12.33
N SER A 94 -24.83 13.67 -12.91
CA SER A 94 -23.73 12.98 -12.26
C SER A 94 -22.44 13.78 -12.42
N ASN A 95 -21.78 14.13 -11.31
CA ASN A 95 -20.53 14.87 -11.37
C ASN A 95 -19.43 14.00 -12.02
N PRO A 96 -18.67 14.50 -13.03
CA PRO A 96 -17.56 13.76 -13.63
C PRO A 96 -16.37 13.52 -12.69
N TYR A 97 -16.32 14.20 -11.56
CA TYR A 97 -15.27 14.06 -10.54
C TYR A 97 -15.85 13.49 -9.24
N LEU A 98 -15.01 12.77 -8.49
CA LEU A 98 -15.26 12.49 -7.08
C LEU A 98 -14.74 13.70 -6.30
N VAL A 99 -15.64 14.59 -5.85
CA VAL A 99 -15.26 15.79 -5.11
C VAL A 99 -15.50 15.56 -3.63
N LEU A 100 -14.46 15.71 -2.82
CA LEU A 100 -14.54 15.64 -1.36
C LEU A 100 -14.31 17.03 -0.75
N TYR A 101 -15.29 17.51 0.01
CA TYR A 101 -15.22 18.76 0.75
C TYR A 101 -14.92 18.47 2.22
N VAL A 102 -13.76 18.89 2.71
CA VAL A 102 -13.29 18.46 4.04
C VAL A 102 -12.78 19.63 4.88
N GLY A 103 -13.12 19.63 6.17
CA GLY A 103 -12.51 20.52 7.16
C GLY A 103 -11.25 19.90 7.76
N ARG A 104 -10.23 20.71 8.04
CA ARG A 104 -8.98 20.21 8.65
C ARG A 104 -9.20 19.58 10.03
N GLN A 105 -10.14 20.12 10.81
CA GLN A 105 -10.43 19.67 12.18
C GLN A 105 -11.33 18.42 12.22
N ASN A 106 -12.14 18.18 11.18
CA ASN A 106 -13.13 17.10 11.12
C ASN A 106 -12.88 16.16 9.91
N ILE A 107 -11.65 16.08 9.44
CA ILE A 107 -11.27 15.42 8.19
C ILE A 107 -11.78 13.97 8.09
N VAL A 108 -11.74 13.24 9.21
CA VAL A 108 -12.24 11.86 9.29
C VAL A 108 -13.74 11.83 9.03
N ASN A 109 -14.54 12.48 9.87
CA ASN A 109 -16.01 12.43 9.77
C ASN A 109 -16.51 12.98 8.43
N ASP A 110 -15.95 14.11 7.96
CA ASP A 110 -16.33 14.71 6.68
C ASP A 110 -16.07 13.74 5.52
N THR A 111 -14.92 13.05 5.53
CA THR A 111 -14.57 12.07 4.50
C THR A 111 -15.46 10.83 4.57
N LEU A 112 -15.59 10.23 5.75
CA LEU A 112 -16.31 8.97 5.93
C LEU A 112 -17.79 9.12 5.53
N ASN A 113 -18.43 10.23 5.91
CA ASN A 113 -19.81 10.52 5.54
C ASN A 113 -19.99 10.68 4.02
N GLN A 114 -19.03 11.31 3.33
CA GLN A 114 -19.09 11.48 1.88
C GLN A 114 -18.80 10.18 1.11
N LEU A 115 -18.02 9.25 1.69
CA LEU A 115 -17.66 7.99 1.05
C LEU A 115 -18.66 6.86 1.30
N ALA A 116 -19.46 6.93 2.36
CA ALA A 116 -20.42 5.89 2.77
C ALA A 116 -21.34 5.43 1.64
N ASP A 117 -21.91 6.39 0.89
CA ASP A 117 -22.92 6.12 -0.13
C ASP A 117 -22.37 6.09 -1.56
N GLN A 118 -21.05 6.21 -1.74
CA GLN A 118 -20.46 6.23 -3.08
C GLN A 118 -20.54 4.87 -3.76
N SER A 119 -20.93 4.85 -5.03
CA SER A 119 -20.87 3.63 -5.84
C SER A 119 -19.44 3.30 -6.25
N ALA A 120 -19.18 2.06 -6.67
CA ALA A 120 -17.88 1.68 -7.22
C ALA A 120 -17.52 2.50 -8.48
N SER A 121 -18.52 2.96 -9.25
CA SER A 121 -18.28 3.82 -10.41
C SER A 121 -17.89 5.23 -10.00
N ASP A 122 -18.46 5.76 -8.92
CA ASP A 122 -18.13 7.10 -8.42
C ASP A 122 -16.73 7.15 -7.83
N LEU A 123 -16.33 6.11 -7.09
CA LEU A 123 -15.00 6.00 -6.50
C LEU A 123 -13.87 5.92 -7.53
N LYS A 124 -14.20 5.57 -8.78
CA LYS A 124 -13.26 5.52 -9.91
C LYS A 124 -13.16 6.83 -10.67
N LYS A 125 -14.00 7.83 -10.38
CA LYS A 125 -13.87 9.16 -10.99
C LYS A 125 -12.58 9.82 -10.52
N PRO A 126 -11.98 10.73 -11.30
CA PRO A 126 -10.83 11.50 -10.84
C PRO A 126 -11.16 12.23 -9.53
N LEU A 127 -10.33 12.00 -8.50
CA LEU A 127 -10.50 12.59 -7.17
C LEU A 127 -10.12 14.08 -7.20
N LYS A 128 -10.95 14.90 -6.58
CA LYS A 128 -10.66 16.30 -6.24
C LYS A 128 -10.95 16.51 -4.76
N VAL A 129 -10.01 17.10 -4.05
CA VAL A 129 -10.18 17.45 -2.64
C VAL A 129 -10.21 18.96 -2.49
N GLN A 130 -11.17 19.47 -1.72
CA GLN A 130 -11.31 20.88 -1.41
C GLN A 130 -11.42 21.06 0.10
N PHE A 131 -10.46 21.78 0.68
CA PHE A 131 -10.51 22.19 2.08
C PHE A 131 -11.48 23.37 2.25
N HIS A 132 -12.27 23.36 3.32
CA HIS A 132 -13.21 24.46 3.60
C HIS A 132 -12.47 25.81 3.71
N GLY A 133 -12.91 26.78 2.90
CA GLY A 133 -12.36 28.15 2.92
C GLY A 133 -11.02 28.33 2.20
N GLU A 134 -10.52 27.32 1.48
CA GLU A 134 -9.24 27.38 0.76
C GLU A 134 -9.44 27.38 -0.75
N GLU A 135 -8.96 28.43 -1.44
CA GLU A 135 -8.90 28.50 -2.91
C GLU A 135 -7.64 27.79 -3.42
N ALA A 136 -7.62 26.46 -3.35
CA ALA A 136 -6.52 25.67 -3.89
C ALA A 136 -6.92 25.00 -5.22
N VAL A 137 -6.13 25.23 -6.27
CA VAL A 137 -6.21 24.45 -7.51
C VAL A 137 -5.44 23.13 -7.28
N ASP A 138 -6.17 22.02 -7.18
CA ASP A 138 -5.56 20.70 -6.95
C ASP A 138 -4.72 20.24 -8.16
N ALA A 139 -3.41 20.51 -8.10
CA ALA A 139 -2.40 19.94 -8.99
C ALA A 139 -1.72 18.67 -8.40
N GLY A 140 -2.34 18.03 -7.39
CA GLY A 140 -1.85 16.83 -6.70
C GLY A 140 -1.28 17.08 -5.30
N GLY A 141 -0.91 18.32 -4.96
CA GLY A 141 -0.43 18.67 -3.61
C GLY A 141 -1.52 18.54 -2.55
N VAL A 142 -2.72 19.05 -2.83
CA VAL A 142 -3.88 19.01 -1.93
C VAL A 142 -4.30 17.57 -1.63
N ARG A 143 -4.36 16.70 -2.67
CA ARG A 143 -4.64 15.27 -2.48
C ARG A 143 -3.61 14.58 -1.59
N LYS A 144 -2.32 14.86 -1.79
CA LYS A 144 -1.27 14.27 -0.96
C LYS A 144 -1.42 14.68 0.50
N GLU A 145 -1.60 15.96 0.75
CA GLU A 145 -1.83 16.49 2.10
C GLU A 145 -3.07 15.86 2.74
N PHE A 146 -4.18 15.79 2.00
CA PHE A 146 -5.43 15.16 2.44
C PHE A 146 -5.21 13.73 2.92
N PHE A 147 -4.59 12.86 2.10
CA PHE A 147 -4.35 11.47 2.50
C PHE A 147 -3.40 11.36 3.69
N LEU A 148 -2.36 12.21 3.76
CA LEU A 148 -1.42 12.22 4.88
C LEU A 148 -2.12 12.58 6.19
N LEU A 149 -2.96 13.63 6.20
CA LEU A 149 -3.71 14.05 7.38
C LEU A 149 -4.74 12.99 7.78
N LEU A 150 -5.55 12.52 6.82
CA LEU A 150 -6.62 11.57 7.09
C LEU A 150 -6.08 10.23 7.63
N LEU A 151 -5.07 9.66 6.97
CA LEU A 151 -4.52 8.37 7.37
C LEU A 151 -3.72 8.47 8.67
N LYS A 152 -3.07 9.61 8.95
CA LYS A 152 -2.45 9.84 10.26
C LYS A 152 -3.50 9.88 11.38
N GLU A 153 -4.64 10.50 11.13
CA GLU A 153 -5.73 10.62 12.11
C GLU A 153 -6.40 9.25 12.33
N ILE A 154 -6.90 8.61 11.28
CA ILE A 154 -7.77 7.41 11.39
C ILE A 154 -7.01 6.12 11.77
N LEU A 155 -5.70 6.07 11.53
CA LEU A 155 -4.85 4.93 11.91
C LEU A 155 -4.25 5.08 13.31
N ASP A 156 -4.46 6.24 13.96
CA ASP A 156 -3.99 6.46 15.32
C ASP A 156 -4.71 5.48 16.28
N PRO A 157 -3.96 4.74 17.14
CA PRO A 157 -4.55 3.82 18.12
C PRO A 157 -5.65 4.44 19.00
N LYS A 158 -5.67 5.77 19.18
CA LYS A 158 -6.75 6.49 19.90
C LYS A 158 -8.15 6.24 19.32
N TYR A 159 -8.26 5.90 18.04
CA TYR A 159 -9.53 5.56 17.39
C TYR A 159 -9.99 4.12 17.67
N GLY A 160 -9.16 3.28 18.31
CA GLY A 160 -9.53 1.92 18.68
C GLY A 160 -9.61 0.92 17.51
N MET A 161 -9.33 1.35 16.28
CA MET A 161 -9.39 0.50 15.08
C MET A 161 -8.14 -0.37 14.91
N PHE A 162 -6.99 0.09 15.40
CA PHE A 162 -5.73 -0.63 15.25
C PHE A 162 -4.94 -0.62 16.54
N THR A 163 -4.19 -1.70 16.77
CA THR A 163 -3.27 -1.85 17.89
C THR A 163 -1.85 -1.70 17.38
N GLU A 164 -1.04 -0.87 18.04
CA GLU A 164 0.37 -0.72 17.75
C GLU A 164 1.19 -1.85 18.40
N TYR A 165 2.18 -2.37 17.65
CA TYR A 165 3.15 -3.35 18.10
C TYR A 165 4.48 -2.63 18.36
N PRO A 166 4.90 -2.42 19.63
CA PRO A 166 6.01 -1.54 19.97
C PRO A 166 7.35 -1.91 19.33
N GLU A 167 7.62 -3.22 19.16
CA GLU A 167 8.88 -3.71 18.60
C GLU A 167 9.05 -3.37 17.11
N SER A 168 7.97 -3.50 16.33
CA SER A 168 7.96 -3.25 14.89
C SER A 168 7.53 -1.83 14.54
N ARG A 169 6.87 -1.14 15.47
CA ARG A 169 6.10 0.11 15.26
C ARG A 169 5.04 -0.04 14.16
N CYS A 170 4.66 -1.29 13.87
CA CYS A 170 3.55 -1.58 12.98
C CYS A 170 2.24 -1.52 13.73
N ILE A 171 1.16 -1.26 13.00
CA ILE A 171 -0.20 -1.39 13.50
C ILE A 171 -0.85 -2.64 12.90
N TRP A 172 -1.76 -3.25 13.64
CA TRP A 172 -2.60 -4.35 13.18
C TRP A 172 -4.04 -4.16 13.60
N PHE A 173 -4.98 -4.85 12.95
CA PHE A 173 -6.40 -4.76 13.26
C PHE A 173 -6.65 -5.06 14.74
N ASN A 174 -7.48 -4.23 15.38
CA ASN A 174 -7.89 -4.51 16.75
C ASN A 174 -8.80 -5.75 16.77
N THR A 175 -8.40 -6.78 17.52
CA THR A 175 -9.17 -8.01 17.71
C THR A 175 -10.40 -7.82 18.61
N GLN A 176 -10.49 -6.65 19.26
CA GLN A 176 -11.53 -6.29 20.24
C GLN A 176 -12.59 -5.34 19.68
N SER A 177 -12.59 -5.07 18.36
CA SER A 177 -13.55 -4.15 17.75
C SER A 177 -14.98 -4.69 17.75
N PHE A 178 -15.95 -3.80 17.88
CA PHE A 178 -17.38 -4.11 17.89
C PHE A 178 -17.91 -4.31 16.46
N GLU A 179 -19.10 -4.92 16.31
CA GLU A 179 -19.72 -5.13 14.99
C GLU A 179 -20.01 -3.81 14.27
N GLU A 180 -20.28 -2.75 15.03
CA GLU A 180 -20.53 -1.40 14.54
C GLU A 180 -19.29 -0.79 13.84
N ASP A 181 -18.09 -1.27 14.17
CA ASP A 181 -16.82 -0.80 13.59
C ASP A 181 -16.58 -1.33 12.17
N ALA A 182 -17.34 -2.34 11.72
CA ALA A 182 -17.16 -2.93 10.40
C ALA A 182 -17.28 -1.88 9.28
N MET A 183 -18.21 -0.93 9.39
CA MET A 183 -18.35 0.17 8.43
C MET A 183 -17.13 1.08 8.43
N LEU A 184 -16.52 1.35 9.59
CA LEU A 184 -15.31 2.16 9.66
C LEU A 184 -14.13 1.44 8.98
N TYR A 185 -13.92 0.15 9.24
CA TYR A 185 -12.88 -0.63 8.53
C TYR A 185 -13.10 -0.62 7.02
N TYR A 186 -14.34 -0.79 6.58
CA TYR A 186 -14.71 -0.71 5.17
C TYR A 186 -14.34 0.64 4.55
N LEU A 187 -14.67 1.74 5.20
CA LEU A 187 -14.33 3.07 4.71
C LEU A 187 -12.81 3.34 4.73
N ILE A 188 -12.08 2.87 5.75
CA ILE A 188 -10.61 2.91 5.78
C ILE A 188 -10.03 2.12 4.60
N GLY A 189 -10.62 0.97 4.27
CA GLY A 189 -10.32 0.19 3.07
C GLY A 189 -10.48 1.01 1.80
N ILE A 190 -11.59 1.73 1.63
CA ILE A 190 -11.82 2.64 0.50
C ILE A 190 -10.74 3.72 0.44
N VAL A 191 -10.40 4.36 1.57
CA VAL A 191 -9.37 5.41 1.62
C VAL A 191 -8.00 4.87 1.17
N CYS A 192 -7.61 3.69 1.67
CA CYS A 192 -6.39 3.01 1.22
C CYS A 192 -6.43 2.66 -0.28
N GLY A 193 -7.57 2.21 -0.80
CA GLY A 193 -7.77 1.96 -2.22
C GLY A 193 -7.63 3.23 -3.06
N LEU A 194 -8.27 4.33 -2.64
CA LEU A 194 -8.21 5.64 -3.30
C LEU A 194 -6.79 6.20 -3.33
N ALA A 195 -6.01 6.01 -2.27
CA ALA A 195 -4.61 6.42 -2.21
C ALA A 195 -3.76 5.76 -3.31
N ILE A 196 -3.89 4.43 -3.46
CA ILE A 196 -3.19 3.65 -4.50
C ILE A 196 -3.68 4.06 -5.89
N TYR A 197 -5.00 4.13 -6.07
CA TYR A 197 -5.65 4.49 -7.33
C TYR A 197 -5.26 5.88 -7.82
N ASN A 198 -4.93 6.80 -6.90
CA ASN A 198 -4.46 8.15 -7.19
C ASN A 198 -2.92 8.30 -7.10
N PHE A 199 -2.15 7.21 -7.01
CA PHE A 199 -0.68 7.21 -6.99
C PHE A 199 -0.05 8.05 -5.87
N THR A 200 -0.72 8.14 -4.73
CA THR A 200 -0.24 8.89 -3.57
C THR A 200 0.53 7.94 -2.66
N ILE A 201 1.81 8.25 -2.38
CA ILE A 201 2.52 7.55 -1.31
C ILE A 201 1.93 8.02 0.01
N ILE A 202 1.56 7.06 0.87
CA ILE A 202 1.31 7.31 2.28
C ILE A 202 2.13 6.35 3.14
N ALA A 203 2.68 6.86 4.23
CA ALA A 203 3.27 6.03 5.28
C ALA A 203 2.16 5.23 5.97
N LEU A 204 1.92 4.01 5.50
CA LEU A 204 1.06 3.05 6.18
C LEU A 204 1.92 2.12 7.04
N PRO A 205 1.79 2.15 8.38
CA PRO A 205 2.60 1.32 9.26
C PRO A 205 2.08 -0.12 9.35
N PHE A 206 1.60 -0.70 8.24
CA PHE A 206 1.16 -2.09 8.22
C PHE A 206 2.31 -3.05 7.84
N PRO A 207 2.37 -4.27 8.41
CA PRO A 207 3.35 -5.26 8.02
C PRO A 207 3.05 -5.82 6.62
N LEU A 208 4.03 -6.50 6.02
CA LEU A 208 3.89 -7.20 4.73
C LEU A 208 2.69 -8.16 4.70
N ALA A 209 2.31 -8.71 5.86
CA ALA A 209 1.16 -9.59 6.02
C ALA A 209 -0.15 -8.96 5.49
N LEU A 210 -0.37 -7.65 5.66
CA LEU A 210 -1.56 -6.98 5.13
C LEU A 210 -1.65 -7.14 3.61
N TYR A 211 -0.56 -6.80 2.92
CA TYR A 211 -0.49 -6.83 1.46
C TYR A 211 -0.61 -8.24 0.90
N LYS A 212 -0.06 -9.25 1.61
CA LYS A 212 -0.29 -10.66 1.28
C LYS A 212 -1.78 -11.02 1.36
N LYS A 213 -2.46 -10.63 2.44
CA LYS A 213 -3.89 -10.92 2.60
C LYS A 213 -4.73 -10.21 1.53
N LEU A 214 -4.41 -8.95 1.18
CA LEU A 214 -5.04 -8.21 0.07
C LEU A 214 -4.77 -8.82 -1.32
N LEU A 215 -3.73 -9.64 -1.46
CA LEU A 215 -3.46 -10.41 -2.68
C LEU A 215 -3.90 -11.88 -2.55
N LYS A 216 -4.66 -12.21 -1.50
CA LYS A 216 -5.14 -13.58 -1.20
C LYS A 216 -4.01 -14.61 -1.12
N GLN A 217 -2.82 -14.16 -0.69
CA GLN A 217 -1.63 -14.99 -0.48
C GLN A 217 -1.60 -15.54 0.94
N GLN A 218 -1.10 -16.77 1.10
CA GLN A 218 -0.94 -17.40 2.40
C GLN A 218 0.11 -16.68 3.25
N THR A 219 -0.24 -16.40 4.51
CA THR A 219 0.68 -15.88 5.54
C THR A 219 1.45 -17.02 6.21
N ARG A 220 2.68 -16.74 6.63
CA ARG A 220 3.60 -17.70 7.28
C ARG A 220 4.27 -17.07 8.49
N LEU A 221 5.02 -17.87 9.25
CA LEU A 221 5.78 -17.40 10.43
C LEU A 221 6.68 -16.17 10.12
N MET A 222 7.27 -16.11 8.92
CA MET A 222 8.08 -14.97 8.49
C MET A 222 7.27 -13.67 8.36
N ASP A 223 5.97 -13.77 8.07
CA ASP A 223 5.08 -12.61 8.01
C ASP A 223 4.70 -12.12 9.41
N LEU A 224 4.53 -13.05 10.36
CA LEU A 224 4.34 -12.72 11.77
C LEU A 224 5.56 -12.01 12.35
N ARG A 225 6.77 -12.37 11.92
CA ARG A 225 8.01 -11.68 12.33
C ARG A 225 8.00 -10.19 12.00
N GLY A 226 7.38 -9.80 10.88
CA GLY A 226 7.22 -8.39 10.51
C GLY A 226 6.29 -7.62 11.44
N LEU A 227 5.40 -8.32 12.17
CA LEU A 227 4.46 -7.73 13.11
C LEU A 227 4.97 -7.82 14.56
N SER A 228 5.30 -9.02 15.03
CA SER A 228 5.87 -9.31 16.35
C SER A 228 7.14 -10.18 16.22
N PRO A 229 8.33 -9.56 16.18
CA PRO A 229 9.59 -10.26 16.06
C PRO A 229 9.84 -11.25 17.21
N THR A 230 9.58 -10.85 18.45
CA THR A 230 9.79 -11.72 19.63
C THR A 230 8.90 -12.94 19.62
N LEU A 231 7.60 -12.80 19.33
CA LEU A 231 6.68 -13.94 19.22
C LEU A 231 7.11 -14.89 18.11
N ALA A 232 7.44 -14.35 16.93
CA ALA A 232 7.88 -15.17 15.80
C ALA A 232 9.19 -15.90 16.11
N LYS A 233 10.10 -15.29 16.89
CA LYS A 233 11.31 -15.94 17.38
C LYS A 233 10.98 -17.09 18.33
N GLY A 234 10.10 -16.89 19.31
CA GLY A 234 9.71 -17.97 20.24
C GLY A 234 9.07 -19.18 19.52
N LEU A 235 8.22 -18.92 18.52
CA LEU A 235 7.64 -19.99 17.69
C LEU A 235 8.72 -20.67 16.82
N GLN A 236 9.70 -19.94 16.32
CA GLN A 236 10.83 -20.51 15.60
C GLN A 236 11.71 -21.37 16.53
N ASP A 237 11.98 -20.90 17.74
CA ASP A 237 12.75 -21.63 18.76
C ASP A 237 12.05 -22.95 19.14
N LEU A 238 10.72 -22.98 19.17
CA LEU A 238 9.92 -24.22 19.34
C LEU A 238 10.13 -25.21 18.18
N LEU A 239 10.16 -24.72 16.93
CA LEU A 239 10.42 -25.55 15.74
C LEU A 239 11.86 -26.06 15.70
N ASP A 240 12.82 -25.26 16.18
CA ASP A 240 14.24 -25.60 16.12
C ASP A 240 14.72 -26.37 17.35
N TYR A 241 13.88 -26.52 18.38
CA TYR A 241 14.21 -27.25 19.60
C TYR A 241 14.64 -28.71 19.29
N PRO A 242 15.86 -29.13 19.65
CA PRO A 242 16.38 -30.44 19.27
C PRO A 242 15.95 -31.57 20.23
N GLY A 243 15.66 -31.24 21.49
CA GLY A 243 15.38 -32.20 22.55
C GLY A 243 14.10 -33.01 22.33
N ASP A 244 14.08 -34.23 22.83
CA ASP A 244 12.90 -35.12 22.79
C ASP A 244 11.94 -34.86 23.97
N ASP A 245 12.31 -33.96 24.89
CA ASP A 245 11.58 -33.57 26.09
C ASP A 245 10.74 -32.29 25.90
N LEU A 246 10.42 -31.94 24.64
CA LEU A 246 9.68 -30.73 24.26
C LEU A 246 8.39 -30.56 25.07
N GLU A 247 7.62 -31.62 25.24
CA GLU A 247 6.35 -31.59 25.99
C GLU A 247 6.54 -31.13 27.44
N SER A 248 7.59 -31.60 28.11
CA SER A 248 7.89 -31.25 29.51
C SER A 248 8.57 -29.89 29.64
N VAL A 249 9.34 -29.47 28.64
CA VAL A 249 10.06 -28.18 28.67
C VAL A 249 9.11 -27.03 28.40
N PHE A 250 8.25 -27.15 27.38
CA PHE A 250 7.37 -26.07 26.96
C PHE A 250 5.99 -26.13 27.62
N CYS A 251 5.50 -27.32 28.00
CA CYS A 251 4.19 -27.52 28.62
C CYS A 251 3.03 -26.84 27.85
N LEU A 252 3.10 -26.80 26.52
CA LEU A 252 2.09 -26.17 25.67
C LEU A 252 0.98 -27.16 25.29
N THR A 253 -0.23 -26.62 25.11
CA THR A 253 -1.36 -27.29 24.46
C THR A 253 -1.80 -26.47 23.24
N PHE A 254 -2.73 -26.98 22.43
CA PHE A 254 -3.30 -26.22 21.31
C PHE A 254 -4.35 -25.18 21.78
N GLU A 255 -4.04 -24.48 22.87
CA GLU A 255 -4.80 -23.37 23.44
C GLU A 255 -3.87 -22.16 23.61
N VAL A 256 -4.35 -20.97 23.25
CA VAL A 256 -3.60 -19.71 23.37
C VAL A 256 -4.36 -18.70 24.21
N ASN A 257 -3.61 -17.86 24.91
CA ASN A 257 -4.14 -16.80 25.76
C ASN A 257 -4.22 -15.50 24.95
N VAL A 258 -5.42 -14.90 24.92
CA VAL A 258 -5.70 -13.65 24.21
C VAL A 258 -6.18 -12.64 25.22
N GLU A 259 -5.49 -11.51 25.30
CA GLU A 259 -5.91 -10.42 26.18
C GLU A 259 -7.06 -9.63 25.52
N HIS A 260 -8.18 -9.52 26.24
CA HIS A 260 -9.39 -8.82 25.84
C HIS A 260 -9.84 -7.89 26.98
N TYR A 261 -9.71 -6.56 26.80
CA TYR A 261 -10.03 -5.55 27.84
C TYR A 261 -9.43 -5.84 29.24
N GLY A 262 -8.18 -6.30 29.31
CA GLY A 262 -7.51 -6.66 30.57
C GLY A 262 -7.96 -7.99 31.17
N THR A 263 -8.79 -8.76 30.46
CA THR A 263 -9.14 -10.15 30.80
C THR A 263 -8.45 -11.10 29.84
N VAL A 264 -7.84 -12.17 30.36
CA VAL A 264 -7.23 -13.21 29.52
C VAL A 264 -8.31 -14.21 29.15
N GLN A 265 -8.56 -14.37 27.85
CA GLN A 265 -9.44 -15.38 27.29
C GLN A 265 -8.62 -16.50 26.64
N ASN A 266 -9.06 -17.73 26.86
CA ASN A 266 -8.43 -18.89 26.25
C ASN A 266 -9.10 -19.21 24.90
N HIS A 267 -8.29 -19.43 23.87
CA HIS A 267 -8.75 -19.79 22.54
C HIS A 267 -8.12 -21.11 22.12
N GLU A 268 -8.94 -22.13 21.88
CA GLU A 268 -8.49 -23.40 21.32
C GLU A 268 -8.17 -23.22 19.82
N LEU A 269 -6.93 -23.47 19.41
CA LEU A 269 -6.48 -23.37 18.01
C LEU A 269 -7.09 -24.46 17.11
N LYS A 270 -7.55 -25.56 17.71
CA LYS A 270 -8.27 -26.65 17.06
C LYS A 270 -9.21 -27.32 18.05
N ALA A 271 -10.17 -28.10 17.56
CA ALA A 271 -11.18 -28.75 18.39
C ALA A 271 -10.54 -29.62 19.50
N GLY A 272 -10.87 -29.33 20.76
CA GLY A 272 -10.32 -30.02 21.93
C GLY A 272 -8.87 -29.62 22.25
N GLY A 273 -8.41 -28.48 21.71
CA GLY A 273 -7.03 -28.05 21.73
C GLY A 273 -6.43 -27.94 23.13
N ARG A 274 -7.23 -27.59 24.14
CA ARG A 274 -6.80 -27.52 25.55
C ARG A 274 -6.28 -28.85 26.12
N SER A 275 -6.73 -29.97 25.57
CA SER A 275 -6.34 -31.32 26.02
C SER A 275 -5.26 -31.95 25.15
N ILE A 276 -4.91 -31.32 24.02
CA ILE A 276 -3.93 -31.83 23.07
C ILE A 276 -2.60 -31.14 23.36
N LYS A 277 -1.61 -31.92 23.83
CA LYS A 277 -0.26 -31.41 24.07
C LYS A 277 0.49 -31.14 22.77
N VAL A 278 1.35 -30.13 22.79
CA VAL A 278 2.31 -29.87 21.71
C VAL A 278 3.51 -30.80 21.88
N THR A 279 3.74 -31.63 20.87
CA THR A 279 4.81 -32.64 20.80
C THR A 279 5.76 -32.31 19.65
N LYS A 280 6.87 -33.06 19.53
CA LYS A 280 7.84 -32.87 18.45
C LYS A 280 7.24 -33.13 17.06
N GLU A 281 6.26 -34.03 16.98
CA GLU A 281 5.58 -34.43 15.74
C GLU A 281 4.54 -33.39 15.29
N ASN A 282 3.88 -32.72 16.24
CA ASN A 282 2.77 -31.80 15.93
C ASN A 282 3.12 -30.30 16.09
N ARG A 283 4.35 -29.96 16.51
CA ARG A 283 4.78 -28.56 16.70
C ARG A 283 4.64 -27.68 15.45
N GLN A 284 4.82 -28.24 14.26
CA GLN A 284 4.64 -27.48 13.01
C GLN A 284 3.17 -27.08 12.84
N GLU A 285 2.24 -28.00 13.11
CA GLU A 285 0.80 -27.72 13.08
C GLU A 285 0.44 -26.65 14.13
N TYR A 286 1.01 -26.72 15.34
CA TYR A 286 0.80 -25.70 16.38
C TYR A 286 1.23 -24.31 15.89
N VAL A 287 2.44 -24.19 15.32
CA VAL A 287 2.94 -22.91 14.82
C VAL A 287 2.11 -22.39 13.66
N ASP A 288 1.73 -23.26 12.71
CA ASP A 288 0.91 -22.87 11.56
C ASP A 288 -0.47 -22.37 12.01
N LEU A 289 -1.12 -23.06 12.95
CA LEU A 289 -2.40 -22.63 13.53
C LEU A 289 -2.27 -21.35 14.37
N TYR A 290 -1.18 -21.18 15.12
CA TYR A 290 -0.93 -19.94 15.88
C TYR A 290 -0.80 -18.74 14.94
N VAL A 291 0.02 -18.88 13.89
CA VAL A 291 0.22 -17.83 12.87
C VAL A 291 -1.10 -17.51 12.17
N ASP A 292 -1.87 -18.53 11.78
CA ASP A 292 -3.18 -18.35 11.17
C ASP A 292 -4.15 -17.65 12.13
N PHE A 293 -4.15 -18.01 13.40
CA PHE A 293 -4.98 -17.37 14.40
C PHE A 293 -4.70 -15.87 14.51
N ILE A 294 -3.44 -15.47 14.66
CA ILE A 294 -3.05 -14.06 14.83
C ILE A 294 -3.28 -13.24 13.55
N LEU A 295 -2.91 -13.77 12.38
CA LEU A 295 -2.94 -12.99 11.14
C LEU A 295 -4.27 -13.11 10.39
N ASN A 296 -5.05 -14.16 10.61
CA ASN A 296 -6.30 -14.42 9.89
C ASN A 296 -7.50 -14.51 10.82
N THR A 297 -7.62 -15.56 11.63
CA THR A 297 -8.87 -15.87 12.35
C THR A 297 -9.27 -14.78 13.34
N SER A 298 -8.34 -14.27 14.15
CA SER A 298 -8.60 -13.25 15.19
C SER A 298 -9.03 -11.89 14.62
N VAL A 299 -8.68 -11.59 13.36
CA VAL A 299 -8.95 -10.31 12.71
C VAL A 299 -9.89 -10.43 11.51
N GLN A 300 -10.48 -11.61 11.29
CA GLN A 300 -11.19 -11.95 10.06
C GLN A 300 -12.32 -10.96 9.75
N ARG A 301 -13.08 -10.54 10.76
CA ARG A 301 -14.21 -9.61 10.60
C ARG A 301 -13.72 -8.24 10.14
N CYS A 302 -12.78 -7.66 10.87
CA CYS A 302 -12.20 -6.34 10.62
C CYS A 302 -11.51 -6.30 9.25
N PHE A 303 -10.70 -7.33 8.98
CA PHE A 303 -9.98 -7.45 7.71
C PHE A 303 -10.93 -7.64 6.53
N SER A 304 -11.99 -8.44 6.66
CA SER A 304 -12.93 -8.65 5.55
C SER A 304 -13.62 -7.35 5.15
N ALA A 305 -14.11 -6.58 6.13
CA ALA A 305 -14.71 -5.28 5.87
C ALA A 305 -13.71 -4.31 5.21
N PHE A 306 -12.49 -4.21 5.75
CA PHE A 306 -11.41 -3.43 5.15
C PHE A 306 -11.08 -3.86 3.72
N ALA A 307 -10.98 -5.17 3.48
CA ALA A 307 -10.67 -5.72 2.16
C ALA A 307 -11.79 -5.42 1.17
N ASP A 308 -13.06 -5.54 1.57
CA ASP A 308 -14.21 -5.22 0.72
C ASP A 308 -14.22 -3.75 0.30
N GLY A 309 -13.89 -2.84 1.22
CA GLY A 309 -13.72 -1.42 0.93
C GLY A 309 -12.57 -1.15 -0.02
N PHE A 310 -11.42 -1.79 0.22
CA PHE A 310 -10.25 -1.71 -0.65
C PHE A 310 -10.57 -2.18 -2.08
N TYR A 311 -11.20 -3.35 -2.22
CA TYR A 311 -11.54 -3.91 -3.52
C TYR A 311 -12.64 -3.14 -4.23
N LYS A 312 -13.48 -2.37 -3.52
CA LYS A 312 -14.48 -1.50 -4.16
C LYS A 312 -13.83 -0.44 -5.07
N VAL A 313 -12.63 0.02 -4.72
CA VAL A 313 -11.83 0.92 -5.55
C VAL A 313 -10.92 0.12 -6.49
N CYS A 314 -10.14 -0.80 -5.92
CA CYS A 314 -9.14 -1.58 -6.64
C CYS A 314 -9.70 -2.90 -7.19
N THR A 315 -10.74 -2.84 -8.03
CA THR A 315 -11.42 -4.04 -8.57
C THR A 315 -10.69 -4.74 -9.73
N SER A 316 -9.65 -4.11 -10.30
CA SER A 316 -9.00 -4.60 -11.53
C SER A 316 -8.06 -5.76 -11.26
N LYS A 317 -7.95 -6.68 -12.24
CA LYS A 317 -6.96 -7.77 -12.26
C LYS A 317 -5.52 -7.27 -12.28
N VAL A 318 -5.31 -5.96 -12.42
CA VAL A 318 -3.98 -5.35 -12.36
C VAL A 318 -3.24 -5.68 -11.07
N LEU A 319 -3.95 -5.82 -9.94
CA LEU A 319 -3.33 -6.17 -8.66
C LEU A 319 -2.78 -7.60 -8.66
N ASP A 320 -3.36 -8.50 -9.44
CA ASP A 320 -2.87 -9.88 -9.58
C ASP A 320 -1.47 -9.96 -10.23
N LEU A 321 -1.01 -8.85 -10.85
CA LEU A 321 0.33 -8.74 -11.43
C LEU A 321 1.40 -8.44 -10.38
N PHE A 322 1.01 -8.06 -9.16
CA PHE A 322 1.93 -7.65 -8.10
C PHE A 322 2.24 -8.78 -7.11
N HIS A 323 3.47 -8.80 -6.60
CA HIS A 323 3.83 -9.43 -5.36
C HIS A 323 3.53 -8.51 -4.18
N ALA A 324 3.35 -9.07 -2.99
CA ALA A 324 3.01 -8.30 -1.79
C ALA A 324 4.06 -7.22 -1.46
N GLN A 325 5.34 -7.52 -1.66
CA GLN A 325 6.44 -6.57 -1.47
C GLN A 325 6.37 -5.41 -2.47
N GLU A 326 6.05 -5.68 -3.74
CA GLU A 326 5.91 -4.65 -4.76
C GLU A 326 4.71 -3.76 -4.48
N LEU A 327 3.58 -4.35 -4.06
CA LEU A 327 2.41 -3.59 -3.65
C LEU A 327 2.73 -2.71 -2.44
N MET A 328 3.39 -3.26 -1.41
CA MET A 328 3.82 -2.48 -0.24
C MET A 328 4.72 -1.30 -0.63
N ILE A 329 5.73 -1.54 -1.47
CA ILE A 329 6.64 -0.47 -1.96
C ILE A 329 5.87 0.59 -2.75
N LEU A 330 4.87 0.19 -3.53
CA LEU A 330 4.03 1.14 -4.27
C LEU A 330 3.22 2.04 -3.33
N VAL A 331 2.66 1.48 -2.26
CA VAL A 331 1.81 2.23 -1.31
C VAL A 331 2.66 3.11 -0.39
N VAL A 332 3.68 2.51 0.24
CA VAL A 332 4.45 3.12 1.32
C VAL A 332 5.66 3.89 0.80
N GLY A 333 6.14 3.57 -0.40
CA GLY A 333 7.40 4.06 -0.92
C GLY A 333 8.60 3.22 -0.45
N SER A 334 9.69 3.32 -1.20
CA SER A 334 10.94 2.61 -0.94
C SER A 334 11.90 3.45 -0.09
N GLU A 335 12.72 2.75 0.69
CA GLU A 335 13.88 3.32 1.41
C GLU A 335 15.20 3.03 0.67
N ASN A 336 15.15 2.53 -0.57
CA ASN A 336 16.33 2.29 -1.39
C ASN A 336 16.70 3.56 -2.16
N TYR A 337 17.42 4.48 -1.50
CA TYR A 337 17.75 5.77 -2.08
C TYR A 337 18.92 5.71 -3.07
N ASP A 338 18.72 6.23 -4.27
CA ASP A 338 19.80 6.64 -5.17
C ASP A 338 19.87 8.19 -5.23
N TRP A 339 20.76 8.74 -4.40
CA TRP A 339 20.97 10.18 -4.30
C TRP A 339 21.58 10.79 -5.56
N ASN A 340 22.30 10.01 -6.36
CA ASN A 340 22.86 10.49 -7.64
C ASN A 340 21.75 10.59 -8.69
N GLU A 341 20.84 9.64 -8.68
CA GLU A 341 19.66 9.67 -9.54
C GLU A 341 18.72 10.84 -9.19
N LEU A 342 18.60 11.17 -7.89
CA LEU A 342 17.89 12.37 -7.45
C LEU A 342 18.49 13.65 -8.08
N GLU A 343 19.81 13.82 -8.02
CA GLU A 343 20.50 14.96 -8.67
C GLU A 343 20.32 14.94 -10.20
N LYS A 344 20.36 13.75 -10.80
CA LYS A 344 20.22 13.59 -12.24
C LYS A 344 18.86 14.08 -12.76
N ASN A 345 17.80 13.78 -11.99
CA ASN A 345 16.41 14.06 -12.35
C ASN A 345 15.88 15.39 -11.78
N ALA A 346 16.69 16.15 -11.04
CA ALA A 346 16.30 17.47 -10.54
C ALA A 346 16.10 18.46 -11.69
N GLU A 347 14.93 19.11 -11.71
CA GLU A 347 14.62 20.20 -12.63
C GLU A 347 14.75 21.55 -11.92
N TYR A 348 15.42 22.48 -12.60
CA TYR A 348 15.66 23.83 -12.11
C TYR A 348 14.78 24.80 -12.89
N LYS A 349 14.27 25.82 -12.21
CA LYS A 349 13.40 26.85 -12.79
C LYS A 349 14.06 28.21 -12.71
N ASN A 350 13.58 29.13 -13.53
CA ASN A 350 14.03 30.52 -13.62
C ASN A 350 15.53 30.61 -13.99
N GLU A 351 16.32 31.35 -13.21
CA GLU A 351 17.76 31.56 -13.42
C GLU A 351 18.62 30.35 -13.02
N TYR A 352 18.06 29.39 -12.27
CA TYR A 352 18.79 28.22 -11.84
C TYR A 352 18.88 27.17 -12.96
N HIS A 353 20.07 26.59 -13.11
CA HIS A 353 20.34 25.48 -14.02
C HIS A 353 21.45 24.60 -13.44
N ARG A 354 21.65 23.39 -14.00
CA ARG A 354 22.63 22.40 -13.50
C ARG A 354 24.04 22.94 -13.26
N ASN A 355 24.48 23.92 -14.06
CA ASN A 355 25.82 24.50 -13.97
C ASN A 355 25.89 25.77 -13.11
N HIS A 356 24.76 26.24 -12.59
CA HIS A 356 24.69 27.46 -11.76
C HIS A 356 25.53 27.28 -10.48
N PRO A 357 26.34 28.28 -10.06
CA PRO A 357 27.21 28.16 -8.88
C PRO A 357 26.48 27.68 -7.62
N THR A 358 25.30 28.24 -7.34
CA THR A 358 24.45 27.86 -6.21
C THR A 358 24.00 26.39 -6.28
N ILE A 359 23.61 25.91 -7.46
CA ILE A 359 23.16 24.52 -7.64
C ILE A 359 24.32 23.53 -7.43
N ARG A 360 25.51 23.87 -7.95
CA ARG A 360 26.72 23.05 -7.72
C ARG A 360 27.13 23.04 -6.24
N ALA A 361 27.00 24.18 -5.56
CA ALA A 361 27.27 24.27 -4.12
C ALA A 361 26.26 23.44 -3.32
N PHE A 362 24.98 23.54 -3.65
CA PHE A 362 23.90 22.75 -3.05
C PHE A 362 24.19 21.25 -3.13
N TRP A 363 24.44 20.69 -4.32
CA TRP A 363 24.71 19.26 -4.46
C TRP A 363 26.00 18.82 -3.78
N ARG A 364 27.02 19.67 -3.76
CA ARG A 364 28.25 19.39 -3.01
C ARG A 364 27.97 19.26 -1.51
N VAL A 365 27.18 20.17 -0.93
CA VAL A 365 26.80 20.11 0.49
C VAL A 365 25.91 18.89 0.73
N PHE A 366 24.89 18.70 -0.11
CA PHE A 366 23.95 17.59 0.00
C PHE A 366 24.65 16.22 -0.02
N HIS A 367 25.57 15.99 -0.96
CA HIS A 367 26.31 14.73 -1.03
C HIS A 367 27.24 14.52 0.17
N GLY A 368 27.71 15.60 0.79
CA GLY A 368 28.49 15.59 2.03
C GLY A 368 27.69 15.33 3.30
N LEU A 369 26.35 15.39 3.27
CA LEU A 369 25.49 15.04 4.40
C LEU A 369 25.54 13.55 4.71
N ASP A 370 25.32 13.22 5.98
CA ASP A 370 25.10 11.84 6.40
C ASP A 370 23.75 11.31 5.89
N TYR A 371 23.51 10.02 6.09
CA TYR A 371 22.31 9.35 5.58
C TYR A 371 21.01 9.88 6.22
N GLU A 372 21.04 10.18 7.52
CA GLU A 372 19.86 10.64 8.25
C GLU A 372 19.48 12.06 7.86
N ASP A 373 20.45 12.95 7.66
CA ASP A 373 20.21 14.31 7.21
C ASP A 373 19.74 14.36 5.75
N LYS A 374 20.20 13.43 4.90
CA LYS A 374 19.63 13.24 3.54
C LYS A 374 18.17 12.82 3.60
N LYS A 375 17.79 11.92 4.52
CA LYS A 375 16.39 11.55 4.75
C LYS A 375 15.55 12.71 5.27
N LYS A 376 16.06 13.49 6.22
CA LYS A 376 15.40 14.72 6.71
C LYS A 376 15.20 15.74 5.59
N PHE A 377 16.19 15.90 4.71
CA PHE A 377 16.05 16.76 3.54
C PHE A 377 14.94 16.25 2.60
N LEU A 378 14.86 14.95 2.34
CA LEU A 378 13.81 14.37 1.53
C LEU A 378 12.41 14.55 2.16
N LEU A 379 12.32 14.38 3.48
CA LEU A 379 11.12 14.65 4.26
C LEU A 379 10.71 16.12 4.16
N PHE A 380 11.67 17.05 4.26
CA PHE A 380 11.42 18.48 4.09
C PHE A 380 10.92 18.81 2.68
N LEU A 381 11.57 18.27 1.64
CA LEU A 381 11.24 18.57 0.25
C LEU A 381 9.91 17.96 -0.18
N THR A 382 9.60 16.75 0.29
CA THR A 382 8.50 15.95 -0.27
C THR A 382 7.39 15.68 0.73
N GLY A 383 7.56 15.97 2.01
CA GLY A 383 6.64 15.56 3.08
C GLY A 383 6.71 14.05 3.39
N SER A 384 7.68 13.33 2.83
CA SER A 384 7.96 11.93 3.14
C SER A 384 9.45 11.66 3.06
N ASP A 385 9.98 10.82 3.95
CA ASP A 385 11.34 10.33 3.84
C ASP A 385 11.44 9.14 2.86
N ARG A 386 10.38 8.75 2.15
CA ARG A 386 10.35 7.59 1.23
C ARG A 386 10.20 8.02 -0.23
N ILE A 387 10.79 7.26 -1.15
CA ILE A 387 10.74 7.54 -2.59
C ILE A 387 9.74 6.65 -3.33
N ARG A 388 9.11 7.17 -4.39
CA ARG A 388 8.27 6.35 -5.29
C ARG A 388 9.16 5.42 -6.11
N CYS A 389 8.67 4.22 -6.40
CA CYS A 389 9.32 3.32 -7.35
C CYS A 389 9.52 3.96 -8.74
N SER A 390 8.69 4.94 -9.13
CA SER A 390 8.84 5.69 -10.38
C SER A 390 9.89 6.81 -10.34
N MET A 391 10.55 7.03 -9.20
CA MET A 391 11.68 7.96 -9.06
C MET A 391 13.04 7.29 -9.33
N VAL A 392 13.06 5.95 -9.36
CA VAL A 392 14.18 5.15 -9.87
C VAL A 392 13.95 4.99 -11.38
N SER A 393 14.39 5.96 -12.19
CA SER A 393 14.30 5.89 -13.64
C SER A 393 15.66 6.11 -14.31
N THR A 394 16.31 5.00 -14.61
CA THR A 394 17.11 4.90 -15.81
C THR A 394 16.20 4.88 -17.03
N THR A 395 15.86 6.08 -17.53
CA THR A 395 15.63 6.47 -18.94
C THR A 395 14.34 7.25 -19.26
N LYS A 396 14.53 8.14 -20.24
CA LYS A 396 13.70 9.26 -20.67
C LYS A 396 12.37 8.81 -21.29
N THR A 397 11.31 8.69 -20.52
CA THR A 397 9.95 8.97 -21.01
C THR A 397 8.99 9.14 -19.83
N ARG A 398 8.36 10.33 -19.77
CA ARG A 398 7.44 10.85 -18.75
C ARG A 398 8.08 11.35 -17.43
N LYS A 399 7.98 12.68 -17.32
CA LYS A 399 8.44 13.57 -16.27
C LYS A 399 7.78 13.28 -14.92
N ASN A 400 8.53 12.69 -14.01
CA ASN A 400 8.35 12.95 -12.58
C ASN A 400 9.31 14.08 -12.20
N SER A 401 8.95 15.31 -12.59
CA SER A 401 9.73 16.50 -12.31
C SER A 401 9.58 16.88 -10.84
N TYR A 402 10.70 16.97 -10.11
CA TYR A 402 10.72 17.80 -8.92
C TYR A 402 10.88 19.25 -9.38
N CYS A 403 9.82 20.04 -9.24
CA CYS A 403 9.94 21.48 -9.34
C CYS A 403 10.54 22.04 -8.05
N PHE A 404 11.79 22.49 -8.10
CA PHE A 404 12.23 23.55 -7.21
C PHE A 404 11.52 24.85 -7.61
N SER A 405 10.27 25.02 -7.17
CA SER A 405 9.52 26.28 -7.30
C SER A 405 8.71 26.60 -6.06
N GLN A 406 9.36 26.48 -4.91
CA GLN A 406 9.09 27.45 -3.87
C GLN A 406 10.14 28.55 -4.05
N ASP A 407 9.65 29.78 -4.08
CA ASP A 407 10.46 30.98 -4.09
C ASP A 407 11.44 30.89 -2.91
N LEU A 408 12.71 30.55 -3.19
CA LEU A 408 13.76 30.47 -2.18
C LEU A 408 14.02 31.84 -1.51
N SER A 409 13.39 32.90 -2.02
CA SER A 409 13.36 34.24 -1.42
C SER A 409 12.40 34.36 -0.22
N ALA A 410 11.48 33.40 0.00
CA ALA A 410 10.42 33.51 1.01
C ALA A 410 10.76 32.93 2.39
N TYR A 411 11.97 32.38 2.61
CA TYR A 411 12.31 31.74 3.89
C TYR A 411 13.63 32.27 4.48
N PRO A 412 13.62 32.74 5.74
CA PRO A 412 14.76 33.35 6.40
C PRO A 412 15.71 32.26 6.93
N LEU A 413 16.51 31.68 6.04
CA LEU A 413 17.72 30.94 6.40
C LEU A 413 18.96 31.44 5.64
N TRP A 414 18.85 32.62 5.02
CA TRP A 414 19.91 33.25 4.25
C TRP A 414 20.01 34.75 4.53
N ALA A 415 20.11 35.09 5.82
CA ALA A 415 20.68 36.35 6.30
C ALA A 415 21.85 36.03 7.22
#